data_AF-A0A2J6PT08-F1
#
_entry.id   AF-A0A2J6PT08-F1
#
_cell.length_a   1.000
_cell.length_b   1.000
_cell.length_c   1.000
_cell.angle_alpha   90.00
_cell.angle_beta   90.00
_cell.angle_gamma   90.00
#
_symmetry.space_group_name_H-M   'P 1'
#
loop_
_entity.id
_entity.type
_entity.pdbx_description
1 polymer ?
#
loop_
_entity_poly.entity_id
_entity_poly.type
_entity_poly.pdbx_seq_one_letter_code
_entity_poly.pdbx_strand_id
1 'polypeptide(L)'
;MRLYEVLLLSCLSVTSVLAAFNFNNYPECAQSLCYELAPPSCDYGSDTDAEAEQTDSCLCTNTGFISDLAAQTFQTCGCQILTTSAEVFNDNCAKYQTTSVVSVEDFISLGDGGHTSCGSTGLDPGTIAGIVIGVLALVVAIVIGVLQLAVGVLGLLPDRYEPWPYIQRFFRCCCCCCCFGRHPHRPGTIPLPAYSP
;
A
#
# COMPACT_ATOMS: atom_id res chain seq x y z
N MET A 1 -64.78 -7.45 -20.99
CA MET A 1 -63.31 -7.30 -20.89
C MET A 1 -62.95 -7.43 -19.42
N ARG A 2 -62.02 -8.34 -19.11
CA ARG A 2 -61.91 -9.04 -17.83
C ARG A 2 -61.12 -8.21 -16.80
N LEU A 3 -61.80 -7.75 -15.75
CA LEU A 3 -61.20 -7.15 -14.55
C LEU A 3 -60.18 -8.10 -13.86
N TYR A 4 -60.26 -9.39 -14.16
CA TYR A 4 -59.36 -10.44 -13.65
C TYR A 4 -57.98 -10.45 -14.32
N GLU A 5 -57.81 -9.88 -15.52
CA GLU A 5 -56.51 -9.89 -16.22
C GLU A 5 -55.60 -8.73 -15.80
N VAL A 6 -56.16 -7.63 -15.28
CA VAL A 6 -55.36 -6.50 -14.75
C VAL A 6 -54.79 -6.82 -13.36
N LEU A 7 -55.49 -7.65 -12.57
CA LEU A 7 -55.02 -8.10 -11.25
C LEU A 7 -53.97 -9.22 -11.30
N LEU A 8 -53.86 -9.95 -12.42
CA LEU A 8 -52.79 -10.94 -12.63
C LEU A 8 -51.48 -10.32 -13.14
N LEU A 9 -51.51 -9.10 -13.70
CA LEU A 9 -50.30 -8.38 -14.13
C LEU A 9 -49.57 -7.63 -13.01
N SER A 10 -50.18 -7.48 -11.83
CA SER A 10 -49.59 -6.74 -10.69
C SER A 10 -48.86 -7.65 -9.68
N CYS A 11 -48.87 -8.97 -9.90
CA CYS A 11 -48.22 -9.95 -9.00
C CYS A 11 -47.06 -10.74 -9.65
N LEU A 12 -46.62 -10.38 -10.86
CA LEU A 12 -45.57 -11.11 -11.60
C LEU A 12 -44.30 -10.30 -11.85
N SER A 13 -43.92 -9.46 -10.89
CA SER A 13 -42.56 -8.91 -10.81
C SER A 13 -42.00 -9.11 -9.40
N VAL A 14 -42.13 -10.33 -8.88
CA VAL A 14 -41.09 -10.86 -8.00
C VAL A 14 -40.06 -11.47 -8.94
N THR A 15 -39.34 -10.62 -9.67
CA THR A 15 -37.93 -10.96 -9.91
C THR A 15 -37.39 -11.09 -8.50
N SER A 16 -37.20 -12.33 -8.04
CA SER A 16 -36.19 -12.62 -7.05
C SER A 16 -34.93 -12.02 -7.63
N VAL A 17 -34.64 -10.77 -7.28
CA VAL A 17 -33.34 -10.20 -7.55
C VAL A 17 -32.46 -11.01 -6.61
N LEU A 18 -31.89 -12.08 -7.15
CA LEU A 18 -30.81 -12.76 -6.45
C LEU A 18 -29.78 -11.67 -6.31
N ALA A 19 -29.52 -11.30 -5.06
CA ALA A 19 -28.50 -10.33 -4.73
C ALA A 19 -27.24 -10.64 -5.51
N ALA A 20 -26.58 -9.63 -6.07
CA ALA A 20 -25.46 -9.87 -6.96
C ALA A 20 -24.09 -9.61 -6.33
N PHE A 21 -23.96 -8.62 -5.44
CA PHE A 21 -22.69 -8.38 -4.74
C PHE A 21 -22.54 -9.29 -3.51
N ASN A 22 -21.47 -10.10 -3.49
CA ASN A 22 -21.21 -11.09 -2.44
C ASN A 22 -20.33 -10.52 -1.32
N PHE A 23 -20.86 -10.50 -0.09
CA PHE A 23 -20.14 -10.03 1.10
C PHE A 23 -19.45 -11.15 1.89
N ASN A 24 -19.66 -12.42 1.58
CA ASN A 24 -19.10 -13.54 2.36
C ASN A 24 -17.56 -13.62 2.31
N ASN A 25 -16.94 -12.95 1.33
CA ASN A 25 -15.48 -12.87 1.20
C ASN A 25 -14.86 -11.83 2.16
N TYR A 26 -15.65 -10.96 2.78
CA TYR A 26 -15.14 -9.97 3.73
C TYR A 26 -14.90 -10.61 5.11
N PRO A 27 -14.01 -10.04 5.93
CA PRO A 27 -13.92 -10.40 7.34
C PRO A 27 -15.25 -10.12 8.08
N GLU A 28 -15.63 -10.96 9.05
CA GLU A 28 -16.94 -10.88 9.74
C GLU A 28 -17.30 -9.46 10.24
N CYS A 29 -16.32 -8.74 10.78
CA CYS A 29 -16.52 -7.37 11.25
C CYS A 29 -16.88 -6.39 10.12
N ALA A 30 -16.26 -6.53 8.94
CA ALA A 30 -16.57 -5.71 7.78
C ALA A 30 -17.86 -6.15 7.09
N GLN A 31 -18.22 -7.44 7.16
CA GLN A 31 -19.47 -7.95 6.57
C GLN A 31 -20.70 -7.21 7.12
N SER A 32 -20.80 -7.05 8.44
CA SER A 32 -21.92 -6.33 9.06
C SER A 32 -22.01 -4.88 8.57
N LEU A 33 -20.86 -4.22 8.39
CA LEU A 33 -20.79 -2.84 7.88
C LEU A 33 -21.20 -2.76 6.41
N CYS A 34 -20.83 -3.74 5.59
CA CYS A 34 -21.28 -3.84 4.20
C CYS A 34 -22.81 -3.90 4.12
N TYR A 35 -23.47 -4.72 4.95
CA TYR A 35 -24.93 -4.81 4.98
C TYR A 35 -25.62 -3.55 5.52
N GLU A 36 -25.01 -2.86 6.49
CA GLU A 36 -25.56 -1.64 7.09
C GLU A 36 -25.44 -0.43 6.17
N LEU A 37 -24.33 -0.33 5.43
CA LEU A 37 -23.99 0.86 4.64
C LEU A 37 -24.40 0.75 3.18
N ALA A 38 -24.66 -0.46 2.68
CA ALA A 38 -25.02 -0.64 1.29
C ALA A 38 -26.32 0.13 0.96
N PRO A 39 -26.30 1.00 -0.06
CA PRO A 39 -27.45 1.79 -0.43
C PRO A 39 -28.56 0.88 -1.00
N PRO A 40 -29.84 1.20 -0.72
CA PRO A 40 -30.97 0.40 -1.19
C PRO A 40 -31.16 0.45 -2.72
N SER A 41 -30.43 1.32 -3.41
CA SER A 41 -30.41 1.43 -4.87
C SER A 41 -29.46 0.45 -5.55
N CYS A 42 -28.56 -0.19 -4.81
CA CYS A 42 -27.67 -1.22 -5.31
C CYS A 42 -28.17 -2.59 -4.87
N ASP A 43 -27.93 -3.61 -5.68
CA ASP A 43 -28.27 -4.98 -5.34
C ASP A 43 -27.08 -5.69 -4.68
N TYR A 44 -27.30 -6.32 -3.51
CA TYR A 44 -26.23 -6.83 -2.65
C TYR A 44 -26.72 -7.91 -1.67
N GLY A 45 -25.77 -8.69 -1.13
CA GLY A 45 -26.05 -9.76 -0.18
C GLY A 45 -26.19 -11.14 -0.83
N SER A 46 -25.48 -11.37 -1.94
CA SER A 46 -25.47 -12.70 -2.55
C SER A 46 -24.70 -13.68 -1.70
N ASP A 47 -25.20 -14.91 -1.62
CA ASP A 47 -24.43 -16.00 -1.04
C ASP A 47 -23.42 -16.60 -2.03
N THR A 48 -23.53 -16.30 -3.32
CA THR A 48 -22.70 -16.92 -4.38
C THR A 48 -22.34 -15.94 -5.48
N ASP A 49 -21.19 -16.15 -6.12
CA ASP A 49 -20.76 -15.37 -7.30
C ASP A 49 -21.46 -15.83 -8.60
N ALA A 50 -22.38 -16.80 -8.54
CA ALA A 50 -23.01 -17.42 -9.72
C ALA A 50 -23.99 -16.50 -10.45
N GLU A 51 -24.51 -15.50 -9.75
CA GLU A 51 -25.51 -14.54 -10.24
C GLU A 51 -24.90 -13.17 -10.52
N ALA A 52 -23.56 -13.11 -10.60
CA ALA A 52 -22.79 -11.89 -10.81
C ALA A 52 -22.90 -11.39 -12.26
N GLU A 53 -23.62 -10.30 -12.51
CA GLU A 53 -23.65 -9.60 -13.80
C GLU A 53 -22.85 -8.29 -13.75
N GLN A 54 -22.47 -7.77 -14.93
CA GLN A 54 -21.74 -6.50 -15.02
C GLN A 54 -22.57 -5.31 -14.50
N THR A 55 -23.90 -5.42 -14.56
CA THR A 55 -24.85 -4.41 -14.03
C THR A 55 -24.81 -4.29 -12.51
N ASP A 56 -24.21 -5.26 -11.83
CA ASP A 56 -24.18 -5.33 -10.37
C ASP A 56 -22.96 -4.63 -9.76
N SER A 57 -22.20 -3.94 -10.60
CA SER A 57 -21.09 -3.06 -10.26
C SER A 57 -21.50 -1.75 -9.54
N CYS A 58 -22.76 -1.61 -9.13
CA CYS A 58 -23.28 -0.41 -8.48
C CYS A 58 -22.45 -0.01 -7.25
N LEU A 59 -22.11 -0.97 -6.37
CA LEU A 59 -21.28 -0.72 -5.19
C LEU A 59 -19.84 -0.33 -5.55
N CYS A 60 -19.29 -0.83 -6.66
CA CYS A 60 -17.94 -0.52 -7.16
C CYS A 60 -17.76 0.93 -7.62
N THR A 61 -18.87 1.62 -7.91
CA THR A 61 -18.86 3.00 -8.41
C THR A 61 -19.46 4.00 -7.43
N ASN A 62 -20.08 3.52 -6.35
CA ASN A 62 -20.71 4.36 -5.35
C ASN A 62 -19.67 4.89 -4.35
N THR A 63 -19.14 6.08 -4.62
CA THR A 63 -18.10 6.71 -3.78
C THR A 63 -18.52 6.94 -2.34
N GLY A 64 -19.81 7.24 -2.08
CA GLY A 64 -20.32 7.44 -0.73
C GLY A 64 -20.30 6.15 0.09
N PHE A 65 -20.77 5.05 -0.50
CA PHE A 65 -20.66 3.73 0.12
C PHE A 65 -19.20 3.36 0.39
N ILE A 66 -18.31 3.58 -0.58
CA ILE A 66 -16.91 3.20 -0.45
C ILE A 66 -16.20 4.01 0.66
N SER A 67 -16.42 5.33 0.72
CA SER A 67 -15.84 6.16 1.78
C SER A 67 -16.36 5.78 3.17
N ASP A 68 -17.68 5.53 3.29
CA ASP A 68 -18.28 5.20 4.57
C ASP A 68 -17.83 3.81 5.04
N LEU A 69 -17.78 2.83 4.12
CA LEU A 69 -17.28 1.49 4.42
C LEU A 69 -15.83 1.53 4.88
N ALA A 70 -14.96 2.26 4.18
CA ALA A 70 -13.56 2.40 4.56
C ALA A 70 -13.41 3.04 5.95
N ALA A 71 -14.07 4.18 6.18
CA ALA A 71 -13.99 4.91 7.45
C ALA A 71 -14.53 4.08 8.63
N GLN A 72 -15.69 3.44 8.46
CA GLN A 72 -16.29 2.64 9.51
C GLN A 72 -15.52 1.34 9.78
N THR A 73 -14.95 0.73 8.73
CA THR A 73 -14.10 -0.46 8.89
C THR A 73 -12.86 -0.12 9.71
N PHE A 74 -12.21 1.02 9.43
CA PHE A 74 -11.08 1.47 10.23
C PHE A 74 -11.47 1.72 11.69
N GLN A 75 -12.57 2.44 11.93
CA GLN A 75 -13.01 2.81 13.28
C GLN A 75 -13.47 1.62 14.12
N THR A 76 -14.10 0.62 13.49
CA THR A 76 -14.76 -0.49 14.18
C THR A 76 -13.90 -1.75 14.22
N CYS A 77 -13.26 -2.08 13.09
CA CYS A 77 -12.56 -3.33 12.88
C CYS A 77 -11.03 -3.17 12.90
N GLY A 78 -10.56 -1.93 12.75
CA GLY A 78 -9.15 -1.60 12.76
C GLY A 78 -8.44 -1.83 11.43
N CYS A 79 -7.14 -1.54 11.48
CA CYS A 79 -6.28 -1.38 10.32
C CYS A 79 -6.10 -2.65 9.47
N GLN A 80 -5.90 -3.80 10.11
CA GLN A 80 -5.72 -5.07 9.39
C GLN A 80 -6.96 -5.46 8.58
N ILE A 81 -8.15 -5.26 9.17
CA ILE A 81 -9.42 -5.56 8.50
C ILE A 81 -9.69 -4.57 7.38
N LEU A 82 -9.31 -3.29 7.55
CA LEU A 82 -9.39 -2.29 6.48
C LEU A 82 -8.59 -2.72 5.25
N THR A 83 -7.32 -3.10 5.42
CA THR A 83 -6.46 -3.53 4.30
C THR A 83 -7.03 -4.76 3.59
N THR A 84 -7.43 -5.80 4.34
CA THR A 84 -8.04 -7.00 3.73
C THR A 84 -9.36 -6.67 3.03
N SER A 85 -10.18 -5.78 3.61
CA SER A 85 -11.46 -5.38 2.99
C SER A 85 -11.26 -4.57 1.71
N ALA A 86 -10.19 -3.76 1.64
CA ALA A 86 -9.83 -3.01 0.44
C ALA A 86 -9.44 -3.94 -0.72
N GLU A 87 -8.64 -4.98 -0.43
CA GLU A 87 -8.28 -6.02 -1.41
C GLU A 87 -9.51 -6.80 -1.87
N VAL A 88 -10.31 -7.31 -0.92
CA VAL A 88 -11.54 -8.06 -1.23
C VAL A 88 -12.52 -7.22 -2.04
N PHE A 89 -12.66 -5.94 -1.74
CA PHE A 89 -13.52 -5.03 -2.50
C PHE A 89 -13.09 -4.90 -3.96
N ASN A 90 -11.79 -4.71 -4.20
CA ASN A 90 -11.26 -4.61 -5.56
C ASN A 90 -11.39 -5.94 -6.32
N ASP A 91 -11.06 -7.06 -5.67
CA ASP A 91 -11.19 -8.40 -6.23
C ASP A 91 -12.65 -8.71 -6.60
N ASN A 92 -13.60 -8.39 -5.71
CA ASN A 92 -15.02 -8.54 -6.00
C ASN A 92 -15.40 -7.68 -7.22
N CYS A 93 -15.02 -6.39 -7.27
CA CYS A 93 -15.29 -5.54 -8.43
C CYS A 93 -14.72 -6.13 -9.74
N ALA A 94 -13.49 -6.66 -9.71
CA ALA A 94 -12.88 -7.31 -10.87
C ALA A 94 -13.68 -8.54 -11.37
N LYS A 95 -14.30 -9.31 -10.46
CA LYS A 95 -15.17 -10.45 -10.84
C LYS A 95 -16.38 -10.02 -11.65
N TYR A 96 -16.98 -8.87 -11.33
CA TYR A 96 -18.11 -8.29 -12.08
C TYR A 96 -17.68 -7.59 -13.38
N GLN A 97 -16.46 -7.85 -13.88
CA GLN A 97 -15.88 -7.20 -15.07
C GLN A 97 -15.89 -5.68 -14.98
N THR A 98 -15.76 -5.14 -13.78
CA THR A 98 -15.65 -3.72 -13.50
C THR A 98 -14.38 -3.42 -12.73
N THR A 99 -14.01 -2.15 -12.68
CA THR A 99 -12.97 -1.67 -11.78
C THR A 99 -13.61 -0.78 -10.74
N SER A 100 -13.22 -0.95 -9.49
CA SER A 100 -13.55 0.03 -8.45
C SER A 100 -13.11 1.43 -8.91
N VAL A 101 -13.94 2.44 -8.63
CA VAL A 101 -13.59 3.85 -8.90
C VAL A 101 -12.47 4.37 -7.99
N VAL A 102 -12.09 3.60 -6.97
CA VAL A 102 -10.97 3.87 -6.07
C VAL A 102 -10.02 2.67 -6.01
N SER A 103 -8.72 2.96 -6.00
CA SER A 103 -7.68 1.95 -5.83
C SER A 103 -7.71 1.33 -4.42
N VAL A 104 -6.95 0.25 -4.21
CA VAL A 104 -6.80 -0.35 -2.88
C VAL A 104 -6.17 0.66 -1.92
N GLU A 105 -5.17 1.40 -2.40
CA GLU A 105 -4.46 2.41 -1.63
C GLU A 105 -5.37 3.59 -1.28
N ASP A 106 -6.21 4.03 -2.22
CA ASP A 106 -7.18 5.09 -1.97
C ASP A 106 -8.27 4.64 -0.99
N PHE A 107 -8.73 3.40 -1.08
CA PHE A 107 -9.68 2.84 -0.12
C PHE A 107 -9.09 2.85 1.30
N ILE A 108 -7.85 2.42 1.45
CA ILE A 108 -7.15 2.45 2.75
C ILE A 108 -6.99 3.89 3.24
N SER A 109 -6.59 4.81 2.35
CA SER A 109 -6.46 6.23 2.64
C SER A 109 -7.78 6.88 3.09
N LEU A 110 -8.90 6.50 2.47
CA LEU A 110 -10.23 6.94 2.89
C LEU A 110 -10.57 6.45 4.30
N GLY A 111 -10.13 5.25 4.67
CA GLY A 111 -10.38 4.67 6.00
C GLY A 111 -9.51 5.26 7.11
N ASP A 112 -8.20 5.37 6.87
CA ASP A 112 -7.23 5.89 7.85
C ASP A 112 -7.11 7.43 7.86
N GLY A 113 -7.87 8.11 6.98
CA GLY A 113 -7.87 9.57 6.85
C GLY A 113 -6.62 10.13 6.17
N GLY A 114 -5.92 9.31 5.37
CA GLY A 114 -4.67 9.65 4.70
C GLY A 114 -3.46 9.64 5.64
N HIS A 115 -3.66 9.20 6.89
CA HIS A 115 -2.57 8.91 7.81
C HIS A 115 -2.09 7.51 7.49
N THR A 116 -1.10 7.35 6.60
CA THR A 116 -0.48 6.12 6.04
C THR A 116 -0.06 5.04 7.07
N SER A 117 -0.93 4.75 8.02
CA SER A 117 -0.78 3.89 9.18
C SER A 117 -1.26 2.49 8.84
N CYS A 118 -2.12 2.38 7.82
CA CYS A 118 -2.58 1.15 7.21
C CYS A 118 -2.02 0.90 5.81
N GLY A 119 -1.26 1.87 5.27
CA GLY A 119 -0.56 1.74 4.00
C GLY A 119 0.59 0.73 4.10
N SER A 120 0.40 -0.42 3.46
CA SER A 120 1.42 -1.41 3.06
C SER A 120 2.38 -1.94 4.13
N THR A 121 2.10 -3.15 4.60
CA THR A 121 3.12 -4.16 4.99
C THR A 121 4.01 -4.59 3.81
N GLY A 122 3.75 -4.13 2.59
CA GLY A 122 4.68 -4.24 1.47
C GLY A 122 5.80 -3.22 1.60
N LEU A 123 7.03 -3.69 1.80
CA LEU A 123 8.23 -2.85 1.83
C LEU A 123 8.21 -1.86 0.67
N ASP A 124 8.19 -0.57 1.02
CA ASP A 124 8.25 0.53 0.06
C ASP A 124 9.40 0.28 -0.94
N PRO A 125 9.24 0.53 -2.25
CA PRO A 125 10.30 0.34 -3.24
C PRO A 125 11.61 1.03 -2.85
N GLY A 126 11.53 2.17 -2.13
CA GLY A 126 12.70 2.84 -1.56
C GLY A 126 13.40 2.03 -0.45
N THR A 127 12.64 1.29 0.37
CA THR A 127 13.16 0.40 1.41
C THR A 127 13.76 -0.87 0.81
N ILE A 128 13.11 -1.45 -0.21
CA ILE A 128 13.66 -2.60 -0.96
C ILE A 128 14.98 -2.21 -1.62
N ALA A 129 15.03 -1.06 -2.28
CA ALA A 129 16.26 -0.54 -2.89
C ALA A 129 17.37 -0.34 -1.83
N GLY A 130 17.02 0.19 -0.66
CA GLY A 130 17.95 0.35 0.46
C GLY A 130 18.53 -0.98 0.96
N ILE A 131 17.68 -2.00 1.12
CA ILE A 131 18.11 -3.35 1.55
C ILE A 131 19.03 -3.98 0.50
N VAL A 132 18.67 -3.92 -0.79
CA VAL A 132 19.46 -4.50 -1.88
C VAL A 132 20.84 -3.84 -1.98
N ILE A 133 20.92 -2.51 -1.91
CA ILE A 133 22.18 -1.77 -1.92
C ILE A 133 23.02 -2.10 -0.68
N GLY A 134 22.41 -2.18 0.50
CA GLY A 134 23.09 -2.54 1.75
C GLY A 134 23.72 -3.93 1.70
N VAL A 135 22.98 -4.92 1.19
CA VAL A 135 23.46 -6.30 1.04
C VAL A 135 24.60 -6.37 0.01
N LEU A 136 24.47 -5.69 -1.14
CA LEU A 136 25.53 -5.61 -2.15
C LEU A 136 26.82 -5.00 -1.59
N ALA A 137 26.72 -3.89 -0.87
CA ALA A 137 27.88 -3.25 -0.25
C ALA A 137 28.58 -4.16 0.77
N LEU A 138 27.81 -4.90 1.57
CA LEU A 138 28.35 -5.86 2.54
C LEU A 138 29.10 -6.99 1.85
N VAL A 139 28.54 -7.57 0.78
CA VAL A 139 29.19 -8.65 0.01
C VAL A 139 30.51 -8.17 -0.58
N VAL A 140 30.54 -6.96 -1.18
CA VAL A 140 31.77 -6.39 -1.72
C VAL A 140 32.82 -6.17 -0.63
N ALA A 141 32.42 -5.66 0.54
CA ALA A 141 33.35 -5.45 1.66
C ALA A 141 33.97 -6.77 2.15
N ILE A 142 33.17 -7.85 2.23
CA ILE A 142 33.66 -9.17 2.62
C ILE A 142 34.65 -9.71 1.59
N VAL A 143 34.36 -9.61 0.30
CA VAL A 143 35.26 -10.06 -0.77
C VAL A 143 36.60 -9.32 -0.72
N ILE A 144 36.58 -7.99 -0.54
CA ILE A 144 37.79 -7.19 -0.40
C ILE A 144 38.58 -7.60 0.85
N GLY A 145 37.90 -7.81 1.98
CA GLY A 145 38.55 -8.25 3.22
C GLY A 145 39.22 -9.62 3.09
N VAL A 146 38.56 -10.58 2.43
CA VAL A 146 39.12 -11.91 2.15
C VAL A 146 40.33 -11.82 1.20
N LEU A 147 40.26 -10.97 0.18
CA LEU A 147 41.39 -10.73 -0.73
C LEU A 147 42.58 -10.10 -0.01
N GLN A 148 42.35 -9.11 0.87
CA GLN A 148 43.42 -8.49 1.67
C GLN A 148 44.06 -9.50 2.63
N LEU A 149 43.25 -10.36 3.26
CA LEU A 149 43.75 -11.45 4.10
C LEU A 149 44.59 -12.45 3.28
N ALA A 150 44.10 -12.86 2.11
CA ALA A 150 44.79 -13.79 1.22
C ALA A 150 46.14 -13.23 0.73
N VAL A 151 46.20 -11.95 0.35
CA VAL A 151 47.44 -11.28 -0.05
C VAL A 151 48.43 -11.20 1.12
N GLY A 152 47.95 -10.96 2.34
CA GLY A 152 48.78 -10.98 3.56
C GLY A 152 49.34 -12.37 3.88
N VAL A 153 48.53 -13.42 3.77
CA VAL A 153 48.93 -14.82 4.04
C VAL A 153 49.88 -15.36 2.96
N LEU A 154 49.68 -15.00 1.70
CA LEU A 154 50.52 -15.43 0.58
C LEU A 154 51.83 -14.63 0.47
N GLY A 155 52.06 -13.64 1.33
CA GLY A 155 53.32 -12.88 1.38
C GLY A 155 53.63 -12.09 0.10
N LEU A 156 52.60 -11.72 -0.68
CA LEU A 156 52.76 -11.05 -1.99
C LEU A 156 52.93 -9.52 -1.88
N LEU A 157 53.19 -8.99 -0.70
CA LEU A 157 53.36 -7.56 -0.49
C LEU A 157 54.85 -7.19 -0.44
N PRO A 158 55.34 -6.34 -1.37
CA PRO A 158 56.59 -5.62 -1.14
C PRO A 158 56.43 -4.73 0.10
N ASP A 159 57.51 -4.52 0.85
CA ASP A 159 57.65 -3.92 2.20
C ASP A 159 56.98 -2.54 2.48
N ARG A 160 56.07 -2.03 1.63
CA ARG A 160 55.36 -0.75 1.81
C ARG A 160 53.91 -0.83 1.40
N TYR A 161 53.10 -1.58 2.13
CA TYR A 161 51.65 -1.47 2.03
C TYR A 161 51.09 -0.83 3.30
N GLU A 162 50.68 0.43 3.20
CA GLU A 162 49.95 1.15 4.23
C GLU A 162 48.45 1.13 3.89
N PRO A 163 47.62 0.30 4.53
CA PRO A 163 46.19 0.19 4.17
C PRO A 163 45.31 1.37 4.62
N TRP A 164 45.89 2.44 5.17
CA TRP A 164 45.16 3.42 6.01
C TRP A 164 45.12 4.88 5.55
N PRO A 165 44.66 5.19 4.33
CA PRO A 165 44.01 6.49 4.09
C PRO A 165 42.51 6.39 3.75
N TYR A 166 42.01 5.24 3.27
CA TYR A 166 40.63 5.13 2.78
C TYR A 166 39.60 4.82 3.89
N ILE A 167 39.95 3.98 4.87
CA ILE A 167 39.05 3.62 5.98
C ILE A 167 38.78 4.84 6.89
N GLN A 168 39.76 5.72 7.07
CA GLN A 168 39.58 6.95 7.86
C GLN A 168 38.64 7.96 7.18
N ARG A 169 38.57 7.98 5.84
CA ARG A 169 37.64 8.86 5.10
C ARG A 169 36.19 8.37 5.20
N PHE A 170 35.97 7.05 5.16
CA PHE A 170 34.62 6.47 5.26
C PHE A 170 33.99 6.70 6.64
N PHE A 171 34.75 6.48 7.72
CA PHE A 171 34.28 6.76 9.09
C PHE A 171 34.01 8.26 9.33
N ARG A 172 34.81 9.15 8.73
CA ARG A 172 34.64 10.59 8.89
C ARG A 172 33.43 11.14 8.12
N CYS A 173 33.07 10.55 6.97
CA CYS A 173 31.86 10.92 6.24
C CYS A 173 30.57 10.41 6.91
N CYS A 174 30.56 9.21 7.49
CA CYS A 174 29.39 8.72 8.24
C CYS A 174 29.09 9.58 9.48
N CYS A 175 30.11 10.06 10.20
CA CYS A 175 29.88 10.98 11.33
C CYS A 175 29.39 12.37 10.90
N CYS A 176 29.69 12.84 9.68
CA CYS A 176 29.16 14.12 9.17
C CYS A 176 27.73 14.00 8.64
N CYS A 177 27.35 12.89 8.02
CA CYS A 177 25.98 12.71 7.51
C CYS A 177 24.94 12.48 8.62
N CYS A 178 25.33 11.93 9.77
CA CYS A 178 24.42 11.79 10.92
C CYS A 178 24.11 13.11 11.64
N CYS A 179 24.82 14.21 11.34
CA CYS A 179 24.59 15.52 11.98
C CYS A 179 23.76 16.49 11.14
N PHE A 180 23.40 16.18 9.89
CA PHE A 180 22.76 17.12 8.96
C PHE A 180 21.22 16.95 8.84
N GLY A 181 20.60 16.20 9.75
CA GLY A 181 19.17 15.85 9.75
C GLY A 181 18.26 16.68 10.65
N ARG A 182 18.60 17.94 10.99
CA ARG A 182 17.67 18.88 11.65
C ARG A 182 17.72 20.25 10.95
N HIS A 183 16.63 20.56 10.23
CA HIS A 183 16.23 21.81 9.54
C HIS A 183 16.55 23.15 10.27
N PRO A 184 16.30 24.33 9.67
CA PRO A 184 16.71 24.89 8.36
C PRO A 184 17.30 26.34 8.51
N HIS A 185 18.05 26.92 7.55
CA HIS A 185 18.03 28.39 7.28
C HIS A 185 19.04 28.84 6.19
N ARG A 186 18.49 29.50 5.15
CA ARG A 186 18.99 30.56 4.23
C ARG A 186 20.36 30.46 3.52
N PRO A 187 20.42 30.80 2.21
CA PRO A 187 21.66 30.88 1.45
C PRO A 187 22.28 32.29 1.50
N GLY A 188 23.61 32.34 1.44
CA GLY A 188 24.35 33.51 0.97
C GLY A 188 25.28 34.13 1.99
N THR A 189 26.58 33.83 1.86
CA THR A 189 27.68 34.82 1.77
C THR A 189 28.98 34.07 1.51
N ILE A 190 29.61 34.34 0.37
CA ILE A 190 30.98 33.95 0.02
C ILE A 190 31.92 34.96 0.71
N PRO A 191 32.95 34.55 1.48
CA PRO A 191 34.00 35.47 1.87
C PRO A 191 35.16 35.43 0.85
N LEU A 192 35.52 36.61 0.34
CA LEU A 192 36.75 36.87 -0.41
C LEU A 192 38.00 36.70 0.49
N PRO A 193 39.16 36.31 -0.05
CA PRO A 193 40.39 36.20 0.73
C PRO A 193 41.00 37.59 0.99
N ALA A 194 41.37 37.85 2.24
CA ALA A 194 42.13 39.02 2.65
C ALA A 194 43.60 38.87 2.23
N TYR A 195 44.11 39.84 1.49
CA TYR A 195 45.54 40.07 1.26
C TYR A 195 46.06 41.02 2.36
N SER A 196 47.12 40.61 3.05
CA SER A 196 47.99 41.48 3.86
C SER A 196 49.23 41.87 3.03
N PRO A 197 49.79 43.07 3.24
CA PRO A 197 50.89 43.22 4.20
C PRO A 197 50.54 44.01 5.45
#